data_AF-A0A7G9WCW7-F1
#
_entry.id   AF-A0A7G9WCW7-F1
#
_cell.length_a   1.000
_cell.length_b   1.000
_cell.length_c   1.000
_cell.angle_alpha   90.00
_cell.angle_beta   90.00
_cell.angle_gamma   90.00
#
_symmetry.space_group_name_H-M   'P 1'
#
loop_
_entity.id
_entity.type
_entity.pdbx_description
1 polymer ?
#
loop_
_entity_poly.entity_id
_entity_poly.type
_entity_poly.pdbx_seq_one_letter_code
_entity_poly.pdbx_strand_id
1 'polypeptide(L)'
;MNILSKMSKRLKIILGILFVLVLITVGLNQKHLLIIYKDESHGKNGQYNYNWMIFDNPVDLEIYKGEGWSEFRGDLNVRETARITNKKIVRNIIREIVKFEEILDYTVEDYVRDSEGFEANRFRVWIRTIEEIEEDGQRGGPIMMGFTFYEGHNIARSYFGEEFYYLDEEFKEYLMSFINE
;
A
#
# COMPACT_ATOMS: atom_id res chain seq x y z
N MET A 1 52.55 -16.41 1.03
CA MET A 1 52.79 -17.54 1.96
C MET A 1 51.43 -18.03 2.45
N ASN A 2 51.03 -19.29 2.19
CA ASN A 2 49.66 -19.76 2.42
C ASN A 2 49.43 -20.08 3.91
N ILE A 3 48.67 -19.25 4.62
CA ILE A 3 48.46 -19.38 6.09
C ILE A 3 47.83 -20.73 6.44
N LEU A 4 46.99 -21.28 5.55
CA LEU A 4 46.37 -22.59 5.69
C LEU A 4 47.38 -23.75 5.72
N SER A 5 48.56 -23.62 5.12
CA SER A 5 49.54 -24.72 5.10
C SER A 5 50.24 -24.90 6.44
N LYS A 6 50.31 -23.85 7.28
CA LYS A 6 50.96 -23.87 8.61
C LYS A 6 50.04 -24.32 9.76
N MET A 7 48.76 -24.57 9.50
CA MET A 7 47.78 -24.91 10.52
C MET A 7 47.78 -26.40 10.86
N SER A 8 47.57 -26.71 12.14
CA SER A 8 47.45 -28.11 12.59
C SER A 8 46.23 -28.80 11.95
N LYS A 9 46.33 -30.11 11.74
CA LYS A 9 45.26 -30.91 11.14
C LYS A 9 43.93 -30.77 11.90
N ARG A 10 43.98 -30.65 13.23
CA ARG A 10 42.81 -30.42 14.09
C ARG A 10 42.15 -29.07 13.82
N LEU A 11 42.93 -28.00 13.66
CA LEU A 11 42.40 -26.66 13.41
C LEU A 11 41.73 -26.55 12.03
N LYS A 12 42.26 -27.26 11.02
CA LYS A 12 41.64 -27.36 9.69
C LYS A 12 40.28 -28.06 9.74
N ILE A 13 40.18 -29.13 10.53
CA ILE A 13 38.91 -29.86 10.73
C ILE A 13 37.88 -28.96 11.42
N ILE A 14 38.29 -28.25 12.49
CA ILE A 14 37.42 -27.32 13.21
C ILE A 14 36.89 -26.22 12.26
N LEU A 15 37.77 -25.61 11.45
CA LEU A 15 37.36 -24.59 10.50
C LEU A 15 36.44 -25.14 9.39
N GLY A 16 36.69 -26.35 8.92
CA GLY A 16 35.81 -27.02 7.95
C GLY A 16 34.41 -27.25 8.54
N ILE A 17 34.32 -27.71 9.78
CA ILE A 17 33.04 -27.90 10.48
C ILE A 17 32.32 -26.56 10.68
N LEU A 18 33.05 -25.52 11.08
CA LEU A 18 32.49 -24.18 11.27
C LEU A 18 31.94 -23.59 9.97
N PHE A 19 32.65 -23.78 8.86
CA PHE A 19 32.22 -23.35 7.54
C PHE A 19 30.94 -24.08 7.09
N VAL A 20 30.87 -25.40 7.30
CA VAL A 20 29.66 -26.19 7.00
C VAL A 20 28.47 -25.74 7.86
N LEU A 21 28.70 -25.46 9.15
CA LEU A 21 27.65 -24.95 10.04
C LEU A 21 27.13 -23.59 9.56
N VAL A 22 28.01 -22.67 9.16
CA VAL A 22 27.60 -21.37 8.57
C VAL A 22 26.75 -21.57 7.32
N LEU A 23 27.15 -22.47 6.41
CA LEU A 23 26.36 -22.77 5.21
C LEU A 23 24.99 -23.37 5.54
N ILE A 24 24.90 -24.25 6.54
CA ILE A 24 23.62 -24.81 7.00
C ILE A 24 22.76 -23.70 7.62
N THR A 25 23.32 -22.82 8.45
CA THR A 25 22.59 -21.70 9.05
C THR A 25 22.08 -20.72 7.98
N VAL A 26 22.89 -20.42 6.96
CA VAL A 26 22.47 -19.58 5.83
C VAL A 26 21.40 -20.29 4.99
N GLY A 27 21.53 -21.59 4.71
CA GLY A 27 20.57 -22.36 3.92
C GLY A 27 19.22 -22.59 4.64
N LEU A 28 19.24 -22.81 5.96
CA LEU A 28 18.02 -22.90 6.76
C LEU A 28 17.33 -21.54 6.90
N ASN A 29 18.12 -20.47 7.10
CA ASN A 29 17.59 -19.11 7.11
C ASN A 29 17.25 -18.57 5.72
N GLN A 30 17.62 -19.23 4.62
CA GLN A 30 17.15 -18.83 3.29
C GLN A 30 15.63 -18.90 3.19
N LYS A 31 14.95 -19.81 3.89
CA LYS A 31 13.47 -19.77 3.97
C LYS A 31 12.93 -18.53 4.67
N HIS A 32 13.72 -17.86 5.52
CA HIS A 32 13.35 -16.61 6.18
C HIS A 32 13.93 -15.36 5.48
N LEU A 33 15.00 -15.50 4.70
CA LEU A 33 15.61 -14.44 3.88
C LEU A 33 14.97 -14.31 2.49
N LEU A 34 14.47 -15.40 1.89
CA LEU A 34 13.74 -15.39 0.60
C LEU A 34 12.29 -14.89 0.72
N ILE A 35 11.76 -14.73 1.93
CA ILE A 35 10.44 -14.11 2.10
C ILE A 35 10.48 -12.61 1.77
N ILE A 36 11.67 -12.02 1.60
CA ILE A 36 11.82 -10.58 1.33
C ILE A 36 11.92 -10.26 -0.18
N TYR A 37 12.17 -11.23 -1.06
CA TYR A 37 12.39 -10.96 -2.50
C TYR A 37 11.78 -12.00 -3.44
N LYS A 38 10.53 -12.40 -3.22
CA LYS A 38 9.72 -12.93 -4.32
C LYS A 38 8.84 -11.82 -4.86
N ASP A 39 9.48 -10.90 -5.58
CA ASP A 39 8.80 -9.97 -6.46
C ASP A 39 8.32 -10.75 -7.69
N GLU A 40 7.13 -11.31 -7.58
CA GLU A 40 6.32 -11.71 -8.74
C GLU A 40 5.12 -10.75 -8.85
N SER A 41 5.32 -9.45 -8.53
CA SER A 41 4.35 -8.42 -8.84
C SER A 41 4.52 -7.99 -10.30
N HIS A 42 4.05 -8.84 -11.23
CA HIS A 42 3.73 -8.38 -12.57
C HIS A 42 2.44 -7.55 -12.51
N GLY A 43 2.59 -6.31 -12.07
CA GLY A 43 1.61 -5.24 -12.06
C GLY A 43 2.30 -3.97 -11.57
N LYS A 44 2.21 -2.87 -12.33
CA LYS A 44 2.83 -1.56 -12.02
C LYS A 44 2.27 -0.97 -10.72
N ASN A 45 2.79 -1.44 -9.58
CA ASN A 45 2.51 -0.93 -8.23
C ASN A 45 3.76 -1.10 -7.33
N GLY A 46 4.95 -1.14 -7.94
CA GLY A 46 6.22 -1.47 -7.28
C GLY A 46 6.71 -0.46 -6.22
N GLN A 47 5.97 0.62 -5.97
CA GLN A 47 6.27 1.53 -4.86
C GLN A 47 5.67 1.07 -3.52
N TYR A 48 4.61 0.28 -3.54
CA TYR A 48 4.07 -0.30 -2.31
C TYR A 48 4.88 -1.55 -2.04
N ASN A 49 5.96 -1.42 -1.27
CA ASN A 49 6.78 -2.52 -0.74
C ASN A 49 5.99 -3.42 0.26
N TYR A 50 4.67 -3.47 0.09
CA TYR A 50 3.71 -4.32 0.76
C TYR A 50 3.50 -5.54 -0.13
N ASN A 51 3.86 -6.70 0.38
CA ASN A 51 3.39 -7.94 -0.21
C ASN A 51 1.86 -7.91 -0.17
N TRP A 52 1.17 -7.98 -1.31
CA TRP A 52 -0.30 -7.98 -1.38
C TRP A 52 -0.94 -9.13 -0.55
N MET A 53 -0.14 -10.10 -0.10
CA MET A 53 -0.52 -11.06 0.95
C MET A 53 -0.85 -10.41 2.32
N ILE A 54 -0.45 -9.16 2.58
CA ILE A 54 -0.72 -8.43 3.84
C ILE A 54 -2.22 -8.11 4.00
N PHE A 55 -2.98 -8.11 2.90
CA PHE A 55 -4.45 -8.00 2.91
C PHE A 55 -5.18 -9.28 3.34
N ASP A 56 -4.46 -10.32 3.79
CA ASP A 56 -5.07 -11.46 4.49
C ASP A 56 -5.54 -11.10 5.91
N ASN A 57 -4.95 -10.06 6.50
CA ASN A 57 -5.41 -9.48 7.76
C ASN A 57 -6.60 -8.53 7.51
N PRO A 58 -7.49 -8.34 8.49
CA PRO A 58 -8.54 -7.36 8.38
C PRO A 58 -7.93 -5.95 8.29
N VAL A 59 -8.46 -5.13 7.40
CA VAL A 59 -8.03 -3.76 7.15
C VAL A 59 -9.28 -2.88 7.13
N ASP A 60 -9.11 -1.62 7.51
CA ASP A 60 -10.16 -0.62 7.47
C ASP A 60 -10.09 0.16 6.17
N LEU A 61 -11.25 0.40 5.59
CA LEU A 61 -11.43 1.44 4.59
C LEU A 61 -12.00 2.69 5.26
N GLU A 62 -11.32 3.80 5.12
CA GLU A 62 -11.81 5.13 5.51
C GLU A 62 -12.03 5.96 4.25
N ILE A 63 -13.23 6.49 4.08
CA ILE A 63 -13.55 7.39 2.96
C ILE A 63 -13.99 8.73 3.51
N TYR A 64 -13.34 9.80 3.04
CA TYR A 64 -13.62 11.17 3.43
C TYR A 64 -14.11 11.96 2.23
N LYS A 65 -15.17 12.72 2.43
CA LYS A 65 -15.70 13.70 1.48
C LYS A 65 -15.41 15.11 1.97
N GLY A 66 -14.88 15.96 1.09
CA GLY A 66 -14.61 17.37 1.37
C GLY A 66 -15.06 18.27 0.22
N GLU A 67 -15.44 19.50 0.56
CA GLU A 67 -15.85 20.54 -0.39
C GLU A 67 -14.63 21.33 -0.89
N GLY A 68 -14.48 21.45 -2.21
CA GLY A 68 -13.63 22.46 -2.84
C GLY A 68 -12.10 22.23 -2.81
N TRP A 69 -11.42 23.11 -3.55
CA TRP A 69 -9.99 23.07 -3.81
C TRP A 69 -9.20 23.87 -2.77
N SER A 70 -8.37 23.18 -1.98
CA SER A 70 -7.22 23.77 -1.30
C SER A 70 -6.09 22.76 -1.33
N GLU A 71 -5.17 22.93 -2.27
CA GLU A 71 -3.95 22.12 -2.38
C GLU A 71 -3.05 22.21 -1.14
N PHE A 72 -3.23 23.27 -0.35
CA PHE A 72 -2.31 23.65 0.72
C PHE A 72 -2.87 23.55 2.12
N ARG A 73 -4.15 23.22 2.29
CA ARG A 73 -4.71 22.94 3.61
C ARG A 73 -5.18 21.50 3.65
N GLY A 74 -4.57 20.73 4.55
CA GLY A 74 -5.10 19.45 5.02
C GLY A 74 -6.49 19.54 5.65
N ASP A 75 -7.15 20.70 5.58
CA ASP A 75 -8.52 20.95 6.00
C ASP A 75 -9.48 20.35 4.97
N LEU A 76 -9.55 19.02 4.92
CA LEU A 76 -10.84 18.39 4.70
C LEU A 76 -11.68 18.81 5.92
N ASN A 77 -12.36 19.95 5.81
CA ASN A 77 -13.41 20.31 6.76
C ASN A 77 -14.46 19.20 6.66
N VAL A 78 -14.40 18.23 7.58
CA VAL A 78 -15.12 16.96 7.49
C VAL A 78 -16.62 17.21 7.30
N ARG A 79 -17.27 16.48 6.40
CA ARG A 79 -18.72 16.25 6.56
C ARG A 79 -19.17 14.81 6.62
N GLU A 80 -18.53 13.86 5.97
CA GLU A 80 -19.00 12.47 6.01
C GLU A 80 -17.81 11.51 6.01
N THR A 81 -17.83 10.50 6.89
CA THR A 81 -16.78 9.48 6.99
C THR A 81 -17.43 8.10 7.09
N ALA A 82 -17.06 7.22 6.16
CA ALA A 82 -17.44 5.82 6.19
C ALA A 82 -16.24 4.97 6.65
N ARG A 83 -16.43 4.14 7.67
CA ARG A 83 -15.45 3.12 8.09
C ARG A 83 -15.98 1.73 7.79
N ILE A 84 -15.26 0.99 6.95
CA ILE A 84 -15.65 -0.36 6.54
C ILE A 84 -14.64 -1.37 7.08
N THR A 85 -15.08 -2.23 8.00
CA THR A 85 -14.29 -3.31 8.60
C THR A 85 -14.63 -4.69 8.00
N ASN A 86 -15.66 -4.78 7.15
CA ASN A 86 -16.09 -6.04 6.55
C ASN A 86 -15.06 -6.55 5.55
N LYS A 87 -14.37 -7.65 5.91
CA LYS A 87 -13.31 -8.27 5.11
C LYS A 87 -13.70 -8.58 3.67
N LYS A 88 -14.96 -8.96 3.41
CA LYS A 88 -15.42 -9.29 2.04
C LYS A 88 -15.53 -8.03 1.18
N ILE A 89 -16.11 -6.96 1.72
CA ILE A 89 -16.27 -5.67 1.04
C ILE A 89 -14.88 -5.09 0.73
N VAL A 90 -14.03 -5.02 1.75
CA VAL A 90 -12.67 -4.50 1.65
C VAL A 90 -11.83 -5.25 0.62
N ARG A 91 -11.89 -6.58 0.60
CA ARG A 91 -11.20 -7.39 -0.43
C ARG A 91 -11.69 -7.11 -1.85
N ASN A 92 -12.98 -6.85 -2.04
CA ASN A 92 -13.51 -6.51 -3.36
C ASN A 92 -12.96 -5.15 -3.81
N ILE A 93 -12.93 -4.17 -2.93
CA ILE A 93 -12.38 -2.83 -3.19
C ILE A 93 -10.89 -2.91 -3.58
N ILE A 94 -10.10 -3.66 -2.81
CA ILE A 94 -8.68 -3.86 -3.12
C ILE A 94 -8.49 -4.51 -4.49
N ARG A 95 -9.33 -5.48 -4.86
CA ARG A 95 -9.25 -6.12 -6.19
C ARG A 95 -9.55 -5.16 -7.32
N GLU A 96 -10.46 -4.20 -7.14
CA GLU A 96 -10.70 -3.17 -8.14
C GLU A 96 -9.49 -2.22 -8.25
N ILE A 97 -8.91 -1.81 -7.12
CA ILE A 97 -7.74 -0.91 -7.12
C ILE A 97 -6.51 -1.56 -7.78
N VAL A 98 -6.30 -2.87 -7.60
CA VAL A 98 -5.19 -3.58 -8.26
C VAL A 98 -5.30 -3.56 -9.80
N LYS A 99 -6.50 -3.37 -10.35
CA LYS A 99 -6.70 -3.27 -11.80
C LYS A 99 -6.39 -1.89 -12.36
N PHE A 100 -6.13 -0.89 -11.49
CA PHE A 100 -5.89 0.46 -11.95
C PHE A 100 -4.64 0.53 -12.82
N GLU A 101 -4.80 1.21 -13.96
CA GLU A 101 -3.71 1.46 -14.89
C GLU A 101 -3.14 2.84 -14.65
N GLU A 102 -1.83 2.89 -14.38
CA GLU A 102 -1.07 4.13 -14.22
C GLU A 102 -1.01 4.92 -15.54
N ILE A 103 -1.24 6.23 -15.44
CA ILE A 103 -1.15 7.18 -16.54
C ILE A 103 0.22 7.86 -16.51
N LEU A 104 1.17 7.33 -17.29
CA LEU A 104 2.60 7.69 -17.18
C LEU A 104 2.93 9.13 -17.56
N ASP A 105 2.17 9.74 -18.47
CA ASP A 105 2.46 11.07 -19.02
C ASP A 105 1.51 12.15 -18.46
N TYR A 106 0.80 11.87 -17.36
CA TYR A 106 -0.15 12.78 -16.75
C TYR A 106 0.47 13.44 -15.52
N THR A 107 0.53 14.78 -15.51
CA THR A 107 1.21 15.52 -14.44
C THR A 107 0.25 16.05 -13.38
N VAL A 108 0.80 16.59 -12.29
CA VAL A 108 0.01 17.34 -11.31
C VAL A 108 -0.66 18.54 -11.98
N GLU A 109 0.02 19.26 -12.86
CA GLU A 109 -0.55 20.38 -13.60
C GLU A 109 -1.70 19.95 -14.51
N ASP A 110 -1.61 18.80 -15.17
CA ASP A 110 -2.72 18.22 -15.91
C ASP A 110 -3.88 17.86 -14.97
N TYR A 111 -3.59 17.26 -13.82
CA TYR A 111 -4.60 16.98 -12.80
C TYR A 111 -5.28 18.23 -12.27
N VAL A 112 -4.52 19.29 -12.00
CA VAL A 112 -5.06 20.58 -11.56
C VAL A 112 -5.92 21.16 -12.66
N ARG A 113 -5.38 21.35 -13.87
CA ARG A 113 -6.07 21.95 -15.02
C ARG A 113 -7.33 21.19 -15.39
N ASP A 114 -7.27 19.87 -15.44
CA ASP A 114 -8.43 19.07 -15.79
C ASP A 114 -9.43 19.05 -14.62
N SER A 115 -8.96 19.29 -13.37
CA SER A 115 -9.83 19.55 -12.21
C SER A 115 -10.32 21.01 -12.09
N GLU A 116 -9.76 21.96 -12.87
CA GLU A 116 -10.15 23.37 -12.89
C GLU A 116 -11.51 23.50 -13.58
N GLY A 117 -12.55 23.66 -12.78
CA GLY A 117 -13.96 23.68 -13.22
C GLY A 117 -14.87 22.84 -12.35
N PHE A 118 -14.30 21.98 -11.49
CA PHE A 118 -15.07 21.21 -10.54
C PHE A 118 -15.22 22.00 -9.22
N GLU A 119 -16.38 22.63 -9.03
CA GLU A 119 -16.96 22.84 -7.68
C GLU A 119 -17.35 21.51 -7.00
N ALA A 120 -16.90 20.38 -7.54
CA ALA A 120 -17.33 19.06 -7.14
C ALA A 120 -16.63 18.57 -5.88
N ASN A 121 -17.30 17.65 -5.18
CA ASN A 121 -16.76 17.02 -3.99
C ASN A 121 -15.45 16.29 -4.30
N ARG A 122 -14.46 16.47 -3.42
CA ARG A 122 -13.22 15.70 -3.41
C ARG A 122 -13.37 14.55 -2.44
N PHE A 123 -12.97 13.36 -2.89
CA PHE A 123 -12.93 12.17 -2.07
C PHE A 123 -11.50 11.77 -1.76
N ARG A 124 -11.27 11.33 -0.52
CA ARG A 124 -10.04 10.69 -0.09
C ARG A 124 -10.35 9.31 0.43
N VAL A 125 -9.65 8.31 -0.08
CA VAL A 125 -9.78 6.92 0.33
C VAL A 125 -8.48 6.51 1.00
N TRP A 126 -8.57 5.92 2.18
CA TRP A 126 -7.47 5.30 2.90
C TRP A 126 -7.78 3.84 3.22
N ILE A 127 -6.82 2.97 2.96
CA ILE A 127 -6.85 1.58 3.39
C ILE A 127 -5.78 1.41 4.47
N ARG A 128 -6.19 0.99 5.67
CA ARG A 128 -5.36 0.97 6.87
C ARG A 128 -5.34 -0.40 7.52
N THR A 129 -4.20 -0.82 8.07
CA THR A 129 -4.20 -1.98 8.95
C THR A 129 -5.04 -1.69 10.19
N ILE A 130 -5.66 -2.73 10.77
CA ILE A 130 -6.31 -2.59 12.07
C ILE A 130 -5.26 -2.85 13.14
N GLU A 131 -5.03 -1.87 14.01
CA GLU A 131 -4.30 -2.08 15.26
C GLU A 131 -5.32 -2.15 16.40
N GLU A 132 -5.40 -3.31 17.07
CA GLU A 132 -6.15 -3.41 18.32
C GLU A 132 -5.35 -2.70 19.42
N ILE A 133 -5.99 -1.73 20.08
CA ILE A 133 -5.59 -1.26 21.41
C ILE A 133 -6.74 -1.61 22.35
N GLU A 134 -6.40 -2.09 23.54
CA GLU A 134 -7.33 -2.55 24.57
C GLU A 134 -8.37 -1.48 24.99
N GLU A 135 -9.54 -1.99 25.40
CA GLU A 135 -10.71 -1.42 26.12
C GLU A 135 -11.42 -0.12 25.70
N ASP A 136 -10.83 0.85 24.98
CA ASP A 136 -11.47 2.18 24.82
C ASP A 136 -11.48 2.83 23.42
N GLY A 137 -11.04 2.12 22.38
CA GLY A 137 -11.38 2.51 21.01
C GLY A 137 -10.36 2.08 19.96
N GLN A 138 -10.84 1.47 18.87
CA GLN A 138 -9.99 1.09 17.75
C GLN A 138 -9.38 2.35 17.08
N ARG A 139 -8.06 2.55 17.24
CA ARG A 139 -7.29 3.45 16.38
C ARG A 139 -6.98 2.73 15.06
N GLY A 140 -7.24 3.39 13.94
CA GLY A 140 -6.77 2.90 12.63
C GLY A 140 -5.24 2.84 12.64
N GLY A 141 -4.69 1.68 12.25
CA GLY A 141 -3.25 1.47 12.12
C GLY A 141 -2.67 2.17 10.88
N PRO A 142 -1.41 1.86 10.53
CA PRO A 142 -0.74 2.43 9.37
C PRO A 142 -1.58 2.41 8.08
N ILE A 143 -1.54 3.53 7.34
CA ILE A 143 -2.11 3.61 5.99
C ILE A 143 -1.23 2.79 5.06
N MET A 144 -1.80 1.77 4.44
CA MET A 144 -1.13 0.93 3.45
C MET A 144 -1.27 1.49 2.04
N MET A 145 -2.43 2.12 1.76
CA MET A 145 -2.73 2.69 0.46
C MET A 145 -3.69 3.86 0.63
N GLY A 146 -3.52 4.88 -0.21
CA GLY A 146 -4.40 6.02 -0.24
C GLY A 146 -4.40 6.71 -1.58
N PHE A 147 -5.56 7.21 -1.98
CA PHE A 147 -5.73 7.98 -3.20
C PHE A 147 -6.83 9.02 -3.03
N THR A 148 -6.85 10.01 -3.92
CA THR A 148 -7.89 11.04 -3.97
C THR A 148 -8.44 11.18 -5.37
N PHE A 149 -9.74 11.46 -5.49
CA PHE A 149 -10.41 11.69 -6.77
C PHE A 149 -11.50 12.76 -6.59
N TYR A 150 -12.03 13.26 -7.71
CA TYR A 150 -13.16 14.19 -7.72
C TYR A 150 -14.41 13.51 -8.29
N GLU A 151 -15.59 13.89 -7.80
CA GLU A 151 -16.88 13.31 -8.22
C GLU A 151 -17.04 13.28 -9.75
N GLY A 152 -16.68 14.37 -10.44
CA GLY A 152 -16.80 14.50 -11.89
C GLY A 152 -15.55 14.15 -12.70
N HIS A 153 -14.51 13.58 -12.08
CA HIS A 153 -13.24 13.26 -12.74
C HIS A 153 -12.93 11.76 -12.59
N ASN A 154 -12.51 11.12 -13.67
CA ASN A 154 -12.21 9.68 -13.71
C ASN A 154 -10.72 9.38 -13.46
N ILE A 155 -10.00 10.32 -12.84
CA ILE A 155 -8.57 10.15 -12.51
C ILE A 155 -8.43 10.25 -11.00
N ALA A 156 -7.79 9.24 -10.43
CA ALA A 156 -7.36 9.22 -9.06
C ALA A 156 -5.87 9.59 -8.98
N ARG A 157 -5.51 10.40 -8.00
CA ARG A 157 -4.13 10.70 -7.63
C ARG A 157 -3.71 9.87 -6.42
N SER A 158 -2.56 9.21 -6.50
CA SER A 158 -1.89 8.58 -5.36
C SER A 158 -1.69 9.57 -4.21
N TYR A 159 -1.98 9.18 -2.98
CA TYR A 159 -1.72 10.04 -1.82
C TYR A 159 -0.23 10.10 -1.46
N PHE A 160 0.54 9.06 -1.81
CA PHE A 160 1.93 8.88 -1.40
C PHE A 160 2.95 9.24 -2.48
N GLY A 161 2.47 9.61 -3.68
CA GLY A 161 3.32 9.89 -4.82
C GLY A 161 2.67 10.83 -5.83
N GLU A 162 3.25 10.86 -7.01
CA GLU A 162 2.79 11.66 -8.16
C GLU A 162 2.17 10.76 -9.23
N GLU A 163 1.77 9.54 -8.88
CA GLU A 163 1.10 8.63 -9.80
C GLU A 163 -0.39 8.97 -9.95
N PHE A 164 -0.87 8.81 -11.18
CA PHE A 164 -2.26 8.99 -11.56
C PHE A 164 -2.81 7.71 -12.16
N TYR A 165 -4.08 7.44 -11.89
CA TYR A 165 -4.73 6.20 -12.29
C TYR A 165 -6.12 6.48 -12.84
N TYR A 166 -6.53 5.71 -13.84
CA TYR A 166 -7.94 5.70 -14.23
C TYR A 166 -8.80 5.05 -13.14
N LEU A 167 -9.88 5.73 -12.80
CA LEU A 167 -10.87 5.29 -11.83
C LEU A 167 -12.20 5.08 -12.55
N ASP A 168 -12.65 3.83 -12.58
CA ASP A 168 -13.93 3.45 -13.18
C ASP A 168 -15.11 4.15 -12.47
N GLU A 169 -16.09 4.63 -13.23
CA GLU A 169 -17.23 5.39 -12.68
C GLU A 169 -18.15 4.50 -11.82
N GLU A 170 -18.37 3.23 -12.19
CA GLU A 170 -19.18 2.31 -11.36
C GLU A 170 -18.47 2.07 -10.02
N PHE A 171 -17.14 1.97 -10.04
CA PHE A 171 -16.36 1.84 -8.82
C PHE A 171 -16.38 3.11 -7.96
N LYS A 172 -16.38 4.31 -8.56
CA LYS A 172 -16.58 5.57 -7.82
C LYS A 172 -17.92 5.59 -7.14
N GLU A 173 -18.99 5.29 -7.86
CA GLU A 173 -20.35 5.24 -7.31
C GLU A 173 -20.44 4.24 -6.15
N TYR A 174 -19.81 3.08 -6.29
CA TYR A 174 -19.71 2.08 -5.22
C TYR A 174 -18.98 2.59 -3.98
N LEU A 175 -17.88 3.34 -4.14
CA LEU A 175 -17.19 3.97 -3.01
C LEU A 175 -18.05 5.06 -2.35
N MET A 176 -18.74 5.88 -3.15
CA MET A 176 -19.58 6.97 -2.67
C MET A 176 -20.83 6.47 -1.94
N SER A 177 -21.34 5.27 -2.27
CA SER A 177 -22.52 4.72 -1.60
C SER A 177 -22.31 4.50 -0.10
N PHE A 178 -21.06 4.27 0.35
CA PHE A 178 -20.77 4.08 1.77
C PHE A 178 -20.83 5.36 2.60
N ILE A 179 -20.80 6.52 1.94
CA ILE A 179 -20.76 7.84 2.59
C ILE A 179 -22.16 8.47 2.62
N ASN A 180 -23.04 8.06 1.70
CA ASN A 180 -24.41 8.56 1.56
C ASN A 180 -25.45 7.73 2.35
N GLU A 181 -25.03 6.71 3.10
CA GLU A 181 -25.86 5.88 4.01
C GLU A 181 -25.79 6.39 5.46
#